data_AF-W4SJM6-F1
#
_entry.id   AF-W4SJM6-F1
#
_cell.length_a   1.000
_cell.length_b   1.000
_cell.length_c   1.000
_cell.angle_alpha   90.00
_cell.angle_beta   90.00
_cell.angle_gamma   90.00
#
_symmetry.space_group_name_H-M   'P 1'
#
loop_
_entity.id
_entity.type
_entity.pdbx_description
1 polymer ?
#
loop_
_entity_poly.entity_id
_entity_poly.type
_entity_poly.pdbx_seq_one_letter_code
_entity_poly.pdbx_strand_id
1 'polypeptide(L)'
;MTSTAALSSPDSANTPELGQVDADYTLEHKYTRADGRIYLSGVQALVRLPLMQRLRDDAAGLATAGFISGYRGSPLGGFDLELWRARKHLDAAGVTFTPGLNEDLAATMVWGTQQTNLFPGAKVQGVYGMWYGKGPGVDRSGDVFKHGNAAGTSPYGGVLALAADDHACRSSTLPHGSEEEFVSAMMPILNRPGCRTSWTWACSVGR
;
A
#
# COMPACT_ATOMS: atom_id res chain seq x y z
N MET A 1 -13.26 -24.98 -14.94
CA MET A 1 -12.71 -24.07 -15.96
C MET A 1 -11.85 -23.03 -15.25
N THR A 2 -10.58 -23.33 -15.07
CA THR A 2 -9.60 -22.43 -14.43
C THR A 2 -9.04 -21.50 -15.49
N SER A 3 -9.60 -20.30 -15.59
CA SER A 3 -9.01 -19.21 -16.37
C SER A 3 -7.85 -18.64 -15.56
N THR A 4 -6.66 -19.17 -15.79
CA THR A 4 -5.42 -18.53 -15.34
C THR A 4 -5.29 -17.27 -16.18
N ALA A 5 -5.73 -16.13 -15.64
CA ALA A 5 -5.37 -14.84 -16.19
C ALA A 5 -3.83 -14.79 -16.23
N ALA A 6 -3.27 -14.92 -17.42
CA ALA A 6 -1.85 -14.74 -17.63
C ALA A 6 -1.51 -13.34 -17.14
N LEU A 7 -0.76 -13.26 -16.03
CA LEU A 7 -0.12 -12.03 -15.60
C LEU A 7 0.86 -11.67 -16.73
N SER A 8 0.40 -10.87 -17.70
CA SER A 8 1.28 -10.28 -18.69
C SER A 8 2.22 -9.37 -17.92
N SER A 9 3.49 -9.77 -17.79
CA SER A 9 4.56 -8.87 -17.40
C SER A 9 4.41 -7.59 -18.23
N PRO A 10 4.51 -6.39 -17.62
CA PRO A 10 4.42 -5.15 -18.38
C PRO A 10 5.44 -5.20 -19.52
N ASP A 11 5.13 -4.65 -20.69
CA ASP A 11 6.01 -4.70 -21.87
C ASP A 11 7.44 -4.21 -21.57
N SER A 12 7.60 -3.36 -20.55
CA SER A 12 8.88 -2.90 -19.99
C SER A 12 9.75 -3.99 -19.35
N ALA A 13 9.20 -5.16 -19.03
CA ALA A 13 9.94 -6.32 -18.52
C ALA A 13 10.52 -7.19 -19.64
N ASN A 14 9.99 -7.09 -20.86
CA ASN A 14 10.36 -7.93 -22.01
C ASN A 14 11.32 -7.24 -22.99
N THR A 15 11.92 -6.11 -22.65
CA THR A 15 12.98 -5.50 -23.48
C THR A 15 14.35 -5.72 -22.86
N PRO A 16 15.16 -6.67 -23.35
CA PRO A 16 16.55 -6.79 -22.95
C PRO A 16 17.37 -5.78 -23.76
N GLU A 17 17.24 -4.48 -23.47
CA GLU A 17 18.32 -3.55 -23.78
C GLU A 17 19.28 -3.54 -22.58
N LEU A 18 19.95 -4.68 -22.40
CA LEU A 18 21.18 -4.81 -21.63
C LEU A 18 22.31 -4.18 -22.47
N GLY A 19 22.40 -2.85 -22.49
CA GLY A 19 23.43 -2.15 -23.26
C GLY A 19 23.25 -0.65 -23.40
N GLN A 20 22.02 -0.14 -23.25
CA GLN A 20 21.77 1.29 -23.30
C GLN A 20 21.84 1.88 -21.89
N VAL A 21 22.95 2.56 -21.59
CA VAL A 21 23.10 3.36 -20.37
C VAL A 21 22.21 4.58 -20.51
N ASP A 22 21.22 4.71 -19.62
CA ASP A 22 20.40 5.89 -19.53
C ASP A 22 21.20 7.02 -18.87
N ALA A 23 21.81 7.87 -19.70
CA ALA A 23 22.72 8.93 -19.27
C ALA A 23 22.01 10.02 -18.43
N ASP A 24 20.70 10.16 -18.58
CA ASP A 24 19.90 11.15 -17.85
C ASP A 24 19.37 10.59 -16.52
N TYR A 25 19.64 9.32 -16.21
CA TYR A 25 19.09 8.68 -15.02
C TYR A 25 19.63 9.28 -13.71
N THR A 26 18.72 9.78 -12.87
CA THR A 26 19.03 10.24 -11.51
C THR A 26 18.36 9.36 -10.46
N LEU A 27 18.88 9.35 -9.23
CA LEU A 27 18.26 8.62 -8.11
C LEU A 27 16.86 9.14 -7.76
N GLU A 28 16.52 10.39 -8.11
CA GLU A 28 15.19 10.97 -7.89
C GLU A 28 14.14 10.41 -8.86
N HIS A 29 14.55 9.80 -9.98
CA HIS A 29 13.65 9.16 -10.93
C HIS A 29 12.84 8.02 -10.32
N LYS A 30 13.30 7.49 -9.17
CA LYS A 30 12.55 6.53 -8.37
C LYS A 30 11.18 7.04 -7.90
N TYR A 31 10.95 8.35 -7.83
CA TYR A 31 9.65 8.93 -7.47
C TYR A 31 9.02 9.79 -8.58
N THR A 32 9.84 10.35 -9.47
CA THR A 32 9.38 11.38 -10.43
C THR A 32 9.14 10.88 -11.85
N ARG A 33 9.87 9.85 -12.29
CA ARG A 33 9.83 9.40 -13.68
C ARG A 33 8.53 8.66 -13.96
N ALA A 34 7.77 9.06 -14.98
CA ALA A 34 6.52 8.41 -15.37
C ALA A 34 6.75 7.11 -16.17
N ASP A 35 7.67 7.15 -17.13
CA ASP A 35 7.90 6.06 -18.08
C ASP A 35 9.35 5.57 -18.11
N GLY A 36 9.53 4.30 -18.50
CA GLY A 36 10.84 3.66 -18.64
C GLY A 36 11.29 2.90 -17.39
N ARG A 37 12.58 2.57 -17.35
CA ARG A 37 13.16 1.74 -16.28
C ARG A 37 13.56 2.59 -15.06
N ILE A 38 13.27 2.04 -13.88
CA ILE A 38 13.65 2.59 -12.58
C ILE A 38 14.16 1.45 -11.69
N TYR A 39 15.15 1.76 -10.85
CA TYR A 39 15.70 0.83 -9.88
C TYR A 39 15.21 1.21 -8.49
N LEU A 40 14.57 0.28 -7.81
CA LEU A 40 13.92 0.49 -6.52
C LEU A 40 14.27 -0.65 -5.57
N SER A 41 14.49 -0.33 -4.29
CA SER A 41 14.36 -1.34 -3.23
C SER A 41 12.89 -1.71 -3.02
N GLY A 42 12.63 -2.83 -2.35
CA GLY A 42 11.27 -3.24 -2.01
C GLY A 42 10.49 -2.14 -1.25
N VAL A 43 11.12 -1.53 -0.24
CA VAL A 43 10.52 -0.44 0.54
C VAL A 43 10.27 0.80 -0.32
N GLN A 44 11.18 1.15 -1.23
CA GLN A 44 11.00 2.28 -2.15
C GLN A 44 9.85 2.06 -3.13
N ALA A 45 9.62 0.81 -3.56
CA ALA A 45 8.46 0.47 -4.35
C ALA A 45 7.16 0.76 -3.58
N LEU A 46 7.11 0.51 -2.27
CA LEU A 46 5.93 0.79 -1.44
C LEU A 46 5.64 2.27 -1.31
N VAL A 47 6.69 3.08 -1.15
CA VAL A 47 6.57 4.55 -1.13
C VAL A 47 6.08 5.07 -2.48
N ARG A 48 6.43 4.39 -3.57
CA ARG A 48 6.04 4.79 -4.93
C ARG A 48 4.59 4.39 -5.27
N LEU A 49 4.06 3.30 -4.73
CA LEU A 49 2.68 2.86 -4.98
C LEU A 49 1.61 3.98 -4.84
N PRO A 50 1.56 4.76 -3.74
CA PRO A 50 0.56 5.83 -3.61
C PRO A 50 0.76 6.95 -4.64
N LEU A 51 2.00 7.25 -5.02
CA LEU A 51 2.29 8.22 -6.09
C LEU A 51 1.74 7.72 -7.44
N MET A 52 1.90 6.43 -7.71
CA MET A 52 1.37 5.81 -8.93
C MET A 52 -0.16 5.76 -8.94
N GLN A 53 -0.79 5.52 -7.79
CA GLN A 53 -2.24 5.59 -7.67
C GLN A 53 -2.73 7.01 -7.96
N ARG A 54 -2.06 8.05 -7.44
CA ARG A 54 -2.41 9.45 -7.76
C ARG A 54 -2.33 9.73 -9.26
N LEU A 55 -1.23 9.33 -9.90
CA LEU A 55 -1.05 9.53 -11.35
C LEU A 55 -2.15 8.84 -12.16
N ARG A 56 -2.57 7.64 -11.73
CA ARG A 56 -3.67 6.90 -12.36
C ARG A 56 -5.00 7.62 -12.18
N ASP A 57 -5.28 8.13 -10.99
CA ASP A 57 -6.52 8.84 -10.68
C ASP A 57 -6.59 10.18 -11.44
N ASP A 58 -5.47 10.90 -11.54
CA ASP A 58 -5.35 12.12 -12.35
C ASP A 58 -5.62 11.86 -13.83
N ALA A 59 -5.06 10.78 -14.38
CA ALA A 59 -5.33 10.38 -15.76
C ALA A 59 -6.80 10.01 -16.00
N ALA A 60 -7.51 9.56 -14.95
CA ALA A 60 -8.95 9.29 -14.97
C ALA A 60 -9.83 10.52 -14.65
N GLY A 61 -9.22 11.68 -14.35
CA GLY A 61 -9.95 12.90 -13.97
C GLY A 61 -10.57 12.86 -12.57
N LEU A 62 -10.07 12.01 -11.68
CA LEU A 62 -10.58 11.85 -10.31
C LEU A 62 -9.79 12.73 -9.33
N ALA A 63 -10.50 13.47 -8.50
CA ALA A 63 -9.93 14.26 -7.41
C ALA A 63 -9.81 13.40 -6.15
N THR A 64 -8.75 12.59 -6.08
CA THR A 64 -8.45 11.71 -4.93
C THR A 64 -7.25 12.21 -4.12
N ALA A 65 -7.16 11.77 -2.87
CA ALA A 65 -5.99 11.97 -2.03
C ALA A 65 -5.49 10.65 -1.46
N GLY A 66 -4.21 10.60 -1.06
CA GLY A 66 -3.63 9.43 -0.42
C GLY A 66 -3.51 9.62 1.09
N PHE A 67 -3.71 8.54 1.84
CA PHE A 67 -3.43 8.52 3.27
C PHE A 67 -2.65 7.27 3.66
N ILE A 68 -1.55 7.46 4.40
CA ILE A 68 -0.69 6.37 4.85
C ILE A 68 -0.59 6.47 6.36
N SER A 69 -0.78 5.34 7.03
CA SER A 69 -0.52 5.22 8.46
C SER A 69 -0.10 3.80 8.81
N GLY A 70 0.74 3.66 9.83
CA GLY A 70 1.16 2.37 10.31
C GLY A 70 2.05 2.50 11.51
N TYR A 71 2.53 1.36 11.99
CA TYR A 71 3.46 1.30 13.11
C TYR A 71 4.70 0.51 12.72
N ARG A 72 5.84 0.95 13.23
CA ARG A 72 7.14 0.41 12.85
C ARG A 72 7.30 -1.01 13.39
N GLY A 73 7.75 -1.89 12.52
CA GLY A 73 8.18 -3.23 12.89
C GLY A 73 9.01 -3.84 11.77
N SER A 74 9.94 -4.72 12.11
CA SER A 74 10.59 -5.57 11.12
C SER A 74 9.55 -6.46 10.43
N PRO A 75 9.68 -6.76 9.12
CA PRO A 75 10.71 -6.29 8.15
C PRO A 75 10.53 -4.86 7.59
N LEU A 76 9.43 -4.16 7.88
CA LEU A 76 9.14 -2.81 7.36
C LEU A 76 9.72 -1.66 8.19
N GLY A 77 10.71 -1.90 9.06
CA GLY A 77 11.23 -0.88 9.98
C GLY A 77 11.85 0.35 9.28
N GLY A 78 12.30 0.20 8.03
CA GLY A 78 12.81 1.31 7.21
C GLY A 78 11.73 2.07 6.44
N PHE A 79 10.47 1.66 6.50
CA PHE A 79 9.41 2.24 5.66
C PHE A 79 9.08 3.69 6.04
N ASP A 80 8.87 3.98 7.33
CA ASP A 80 8.68 5.34 7.83
C ASP A 80 9.80 6.29 7.39
N LEU A 81 11.05 5.80 7.43
CA LEU A 81 12.21 6.60 7.07
C LEU A 81 12.19 6.96 5.58
N GLU A 82 11.85 6.01 4.71
CA GLU A 82 11.71 6.28 3.28
C GLU A 82 10.49 7.18 2.99
N LEU A 83 9.38 7.03 3.73
CA LEU A 83 8.21 7.92 3.62
C LEU A 83 8.58 9.37 4.01
N TRP A 84 9.34 9.55 5.08
CA TRP A 84 9.83 10.89 5.46
C TRP A 84 10.83 11.47 4.46
N ARG A 85 11.72 10.65 3.90
CA ARG A 85 12.64 11.10 2.83
C ARG A 85 11.88 11.51 1.57
N ALA A 86 10.82 10.78 1.23
CA ALA A 86 9.97 11.08 0.09
C ALA A 86 8.86 12.10 0.37
N ARG A 87 8.86 12.74 1.55
CA ARG A 87 7.79 13.64 2.01
C ARG A 87 7.43 14.71 0.98
N LYS A 88 8.43 15.33 0.36
CA LYS A 88 8.23 16.33 -0.71
C LYS A 88 7.41 15.79 -1.89
N HIS A 89 7.69 14.56 -2.30
CA HIS A 89 6.99 13.90 -3.42
C HIS A 89 5.57 13.49 -3.02
N LEU A 90 5.40 13.01 -1.78
CA LEU A 90 4.10 12.65 -1.23
C LEU A 90 3.19 13.88 -1.10
N ASP A 91 3.69 14.97 -0.52
CA ASP A 91 2.92 16.21 -0.36
C ASP A 91 2.53 16.80 -1.74
N ALA A 92 3.42 16.75 -2.73
CA ALA A 92 3.11 17.18 -4.09
C ALA A 92 2.01 16.33 -4.76
N ALA A 93 1.93 15.05 -4.43
CA ALA A 93 0.90 14.14 -4.91
C ALA A 93 -0.39 14.17 -4.05
N GLY A 94 -0.46 15.00 -3.00
CA GLY A 94 -1.61 15.03 -2.09
C GLY A 94 -1.71 13.79 -1.20
N VAL A 95 -0.59 13.15 -0.87
CA VAL A 95 -0.50 11.98 -0.01
C VAL A 95 -0.04 12.38 1.38
N THR A 96 -0.88 12.16 2.38
CA THR A 96 -0.55 12.45 3.78
C THR A 96 -0.04 11.19 4.49
N PHE A 97 1.15 11.27 5.06
CA PHE A 97 1.66 10.23 5.97
C PHE A 97 1.56 10.69 7.42
N THR A 98 0.85 9.91 8.23
CA THR A 98 0.74 10.09 9.68
C THR A 98 1.14 8.78 10.36
N PRO A 99 2.26 8.72 11.10
CA PRO A 99 2.62 7.52 11.83
C PRO A 99 1.62 7.27 12.96
N GLY A 100 1.23 6.02 13.17
CA GLY A 100 0.39 5.62 14.29
C GLY A 100 1.17 5.57 15.60
N LEU A 101 0.46 5.71 16.72
CA LEU A 101 1.01 5.38 18.03
C LEU A 101 1.12 3.85 18.24
N ASN A 102 0.24 3.10 17.59
CA ASN A 102 0.25 1.65 17.49
C ASN A 102 -0.47 1.23 16.20
N GLU A 103 -0.44 -0.06 15.87
CA GLU A 103 -1.06 -0.63 14.69
C GLU A 103 -2.59 -0.42 14.62
N ASP A 104 -3.29 -0.49 15.76
CA ASP A 104 -4.75 -0.35 15.83
C ASP A 104 -5.19 1.06 15.50
N LEU A 105 -4.58 2.05 16.15
CA LEU A 105 -4.84 3.46 15.90
C LEU A 105 -4.48 3.82 14.47
N ALA A 106 -3.41 3.23 13.93
CA ALA A 106 -3.09 3.37 12.52
C ALA A 106 -4.20 2.80 11.61
N ALA A 107 -4.70 1.61 11.92
CA ALA A 107 -5.79 0.98 11.16
C ALA A 107 -7.07 1.82 11.26
N THR A 108 -7.40 2.34 12.44
CA THR A 108 -8.59 3.16 12.67
C THR A 108 -8.51 4.48 11.90
N MET A 109 -7.34 5.13 11.86
CA MET A 109 -7.14 6.33 11.04
C MET A 109 -7.39 6.04 9.56
N VAL A 110 -6.85 4.93 9.05
CA VAL A 110 -7.05 4.50 7.65
C VAL A 110 -8.53 4.20 7.39
N TRP A 111 -9.21 3.48 8.28
CA TRP A 111 -10.65 3.22 8.17
C TRP A 111 -11.48 4.52 8.15
N GLY A 112 -11.13 5.49 8.99
CA GLY A 112 -11.79 6.81 9.01
C GLY A 112 -11.71 7.55 7.67
N THR A 113 -10.61 7.39 6.92
CA THR A 113 -10.48 8.01 5.59
C THR A 113 -11.49 7.48 4.56
N GLN A 114 -12.03 6.28 4.77
CA GLN A 114 -13.02 5.67 3.88
C GLN A 114 -14.43 6.25 4.08
N GLN A 115 -14.62 7.03 5.15
CA GLN A 115 -15.89 7.62 5.55
C GLN A 115 -15.98 9.12 5.25
N THR A 116 -15.14 9.62 4.33
CA THR A 116 -15.05 11.06 3.99
C THR A 116 -16.37 11.68 3.52
N ASN A 117 -17.26 10.89 2.92
CA ASN A 117 -18.55 11.35 2.41
C ASN A 117 -19.71 11.20 3.42
N LEU A 118 -19.45 10.81 4.68
CA LEU A 118 -20.49 10.76 5.71
C LEU A 118 -20.98 12.15 6.13
N PHE A 119 -20.13 13.18 6.01
CA PHE A 119 -20.45 14.54 6.38
C PHE A 119 -20.18 15.51 5.23
N PRO A 120 -20.98 16.58 5.07
CA PRO A 120 -20.71 17.61 4.09
C PRO A 120 -19.37 18.31 4.38
N GLY A 121 -18.61 18.65 3.33
CA GLY A 121 -17.31 19.33 3.46
C GLY A 121 -16.11 18.50 3.01
N ALA A 122 -16.33 17.33 2.41
CA ALA A 122 -15.26 16.58 1.75
C ALA A 122 -14.58 17.41 0.66
N LYS A 123 -13.25 17.49 0.70
CA LYS A 123 -12.43 18.24 -0.27
C LYS A 123 -12.05 17.40 -1.51
N VAL A 124 -12.25 16.09 -1.43
CA VAL A 124 -11.86 15.10 -2.42
C VAL A 124 -12.98 14.09 -2.61
N GLN A 125 -13.04 13.44 -3.77
CA GLN A 125 -14.04 12.43 -4.10
C GLN A 125 -13.84 11.11 -3.33
N GLY A 126 -12.58 10.81 -3.00
CA GLY A 126 -12.21 9.63 -2.24
C GLY A 126 -10.77 9.71 -1.73
N VAL A 127 -10.47 8.85 -0.76
CA VAL A 127 -9.12 8.71 -0.20
C VAL A 127 -8.69 7.26 -0.33
N TYR A 128 -7.59 7.01 -1.02
CA TYR A 128 -6.95 5.70 -1.02
C TYR A 128 -6.00 5.61 0.17
N GLY A 129 -6.10 4.50 0.89
CA GLY A 129 -5.38 4.26 2.14
C GLY A 129 -4.26 3.22 1.99
N MET A 130 -3.20 3.38 2.77
CA MET A 130 -2.22 2.34 2.99
C MET A 130 -1.99 2.18 4.50
N TRP A 131 -2.17 0.94 4.97
CA TRP A 131 -1.87 0.54 6.33
C TRP A 131 -0.66 -0.38 6.35
N TYR A 132 0.23 -0.26 7.34
CA TYR A 132 1.29 -1.24 7.57
C TYR A 132 1.49 -1.55 9.05
N GLY A 133 1.79 -2.82 9.32
CA GLY A 133 2.06 -3.30 10.67
C GLY A 133 2.77 -4.65 10.65
N LYS A 134 3.30 -5.04 11.81
CA LYS A 134 3.87 -6.37 12.00
C LYS A 134 2.77 -7.36 12.35
N GLY A 135 3.02 -8.65 12.14
CA GLY A 135 2.11 -9.75 12.48
C GLY A 135 1.30 -9.60 13.78
N PRO A 136 1.93 -9.44 14.96
CA PRO A 136 1.18 -9.25 16.21
C PRO A 136 0.27 -8.01 16.24
N GLY A 137 0.62 -6.99 15.45
CA GLY A 137 -0.22 -5.82 15.23
C GLY A 137 -1.42 -6.11 14.32
N VAL A 138 -1.29 -7.04 13.36
CA VAL A 138 -2.42 -7.52 12.53
C VAL A 138 -3.46 -8.22 13.40
N ASP A 139 -3.03 -9.17 14.23
CA ASP A 139 -3.89 -9.88 15.20
C ASP A 139 -4.64 -8.87 16.09
N ARG A 140 -3.90 -7.94 16.71
CA ARG A 140 -4.51 -6.90 17.56
C ARG A 140 -5.50 -6.00 16.80
N SER A 141 -5.20 -5.67 15.54
CA SER A 141 -6.04 -4.82 14.68
C SER A 141 -7.22 -5.57 14.02
N GLY A 142 -7.40 -6.86 14.31
CA GLY A 142 -8.44 -7.69 13.69
C GLY A 142 -9.85 -7.13 13.81
N ASP A 143 -10.19 -6.48 14.92
CA ASP A 143 -11.50 -5.84 15.10
C ASP A 143 -11.72 -4.68 14.11
N VAL A 144 -10.72 -3.81 13.94
CA VAL A 144 -10.78 -2.69 13.00
C VAL A 144 -10.89 -3.20 11.56
N PHE A 145 -10.19 -4.29 11.23
CA PHE A 145 -10.29 -4.91 9.90
C PHE A 145 -11.67 -5.47 9.61
N LYS A 146 -12.29 -6.16 10.59
CA LYS A 146 -13.66 -6.66 10.46
C LYS A 146 -14.67 -5.53 10.26
N HIS A 147 -14.59 -4.48 11.08
CA HIS A 147 -15.46 -3.31 10.95
C HIS A 147 -15.24 -2.56 9.64
N GLY A 148 -13.97 -2.38 9.24
CA GLY A 148 -13.61 -1.73 7.99
C GLY A 148 -14.14 -2.48 6.77
N ASN A 149 -13.98 -3.80 6.75
CA ASN A 149 -14.48 -4.63 5.66
C ASN A 149 -16.02 -4.69 5.62
N ALA A 150 -16.67 -4.76 6.79
CA ALA A 150 -18.13 -4.73 6.88
C ALA A 150 -18.74 -3.38 6.47
N ALA A 151 -18.09 -2.26 6.82
CA ALA A 151 -18.51 -0.92 6.44
C ALA A 151 -18.26 -0.61 4.95
N GLY A 152 -17.28 -1.29 4.35
CA GLY A 152 -16.87 -1.06 2.96
C GLY A 152 -15.94 0.14 2.79
N THR A 153 -15.48 0.32 1.56
CA THR A 153 -14.60 1.44 1.17
C THR A 153 -15.34 2.41 0.25
N SER A 154 -14.85 3.65 0.16
CA SER A 154 -15.40 4.64 -0.78
C SER A 154 -15.25 4.15 -2.24
N PRO A 155 -16.19 4.47 -3.16
CA PRO A 155 -16.07 4.11 -4.58
C PRO A 155 -14.79 4.60 -5.25
N TYR A 156 -14.24 5.72 -4.78
CA TYR A 156 -12.97 6.31 -5.24
C TYR A 156 -11.86 6.19 -4.17
N GLY A 157 -12.02 5.26 -3.24
CA GLY A 157 -11.06 4.95 -2.19
C GLY A 157 -10.51 3.53 -2.33
N GLY A 158 -10.37 2.86 -1.20
CA GLY A 158 -9.76 1.53 -1.11
C GLY A 158 -8.53 1.55 -0.21
N VAL A 159 -8.25 0.42 0.43
CA VAL A 159 -7.17 0.32 1.42
C VAL A 159 -6.25 -0.83 1.06
N LEU A 160 -4.94 -0.55 1.02
CA LEU A 160 -3.91 -1.57 0.95
C LEU A 160 -3.37 -1.85 2.36
N ALA A 161 -3.63 -3.03 2.90
CA ALA A 161 -3.09 -3.46 4.20
C ALA A 161 -1.83 -4.31 4.00
N LEU A 162 -0.75 -3.90 4.68
CA LEU A 162 0.58 -4.50 4.57
C LEU A 162 0.92 -5.24 5.86
N ALA A 163 0.86 -6.57 5.81
CA ALA A 163 1.34 -7.41 6.90
C ALA A 163 2.82 -7.73 6.71
N ALA A 164 3.65 -7.23 7.62
CA ALA A 164 5.06 -7.51 7.66
C ALA A 164 5.30 -8.83 8.42
N ASP A 165 5.06 -9.95 7.73
CA ASP A 165 5.18 -11.28 8.30
C ASP A 165 6.64 -11.73 8.52
N ASP A 166 6.86 -12.49 9.60
CA ASP A 166 8.15 -13.10 9.94
C ASP A 166 7.96 -14.59 10.23
N HIS A 167 7.77 -15.37 9.17
CA HIS A 167 7.58 -16.83 9.27
C HIS A 167 8.80 -17.56 9.87
N ALA A 168 9.98 -16.94 9.88
CA ALA A 168 11.22 -17.58 10.32
C ALA A 168 11.68 -17.12 11.72
N CYS A 169 10.86 -16.35 12.44
CA CYS A 169 11.18 -15.82 13.77
C CYS A 169 12.53 -15.09 13.84
N ARG A 170 12.98 -14.46 12.74
CA ARG A 170 14.31 -13.82 12.74
C ARG A 170 14.35 -12.58 13.63
N SER A 171 13.18 -12.00 13.86
CA SER A 171 12.99 -10.76 14.61
C SER A 171 11.75 -10.80 15.52
N SER A 172 11.15 -11.98 15.67
CA SER A 172 9.93 -12.21 16.45
C SER A 172 10.15 -13.38 17.40
N THR A 173 9.53 -13.34 18.58
CA THR A 173 9.55 -14.45 19.55
C THR A 173 8.77 -15.67 19.06
N LEU A 174 7.75 -15.44 18.22
CA LEU A 174 6.90 -16.48 17.64
C LEU A 174 6.84 -16.33 16.11
N PRO A 175 6.71 -17.44 15.37
CA PRO A 175 6.46 -17.39 13.93
C PRO A 175 5.08 -16.79 13.73
N HIS A 176 4.96 -15.86 12.79
CA HIS A 176 3.69 -15.23 12.48
C HIS A 176 3.46 -15.22 10.98
N GLY A 177 2.24 -15.60 10.59
CA GLY A 177 1.69 -15.46 9.24
C GLY A 177 0.29 -14.87 9.37
N SER A 178 0.08 -13.70 8.77
CA SER A 178 -1.15 -12.93 8.90
C SER A 178 -2.25 -13.36 7.91
N GLU A 179 -2.01 -14.38 7.08
CA GLU A 179 -2.99 -14.79 6.08
C GLU A 179 -4.32 -15.24 6.69
N GLU A 180 -4.30 -16.06 7.75
CA GLU A 180 -5.52 -16.54 8.40
C GLU A 180 -6.29 -15.42 9.12
N GLU A 181 -5.58 -14.42 9.65
CA GLU A 181 -6.17 -13.20 10.25
C GLU A 181 -6.97 -12.42 9.21
N PHE A 182 -6.40 -12.22 8.02
CA PHE A 182 -7.11 -11.54 6.93
C PHE A 182 -8.30 -12.34 6.41
N VAL A 183 -8.19 -13.68 6.34
CA VAL A 183 -9.33 -14.54 6.00
C VAL A 183 -10.44 -14.40 7.04
N SER A 184 -10.11 -14.37 8.32
CA SER A 184 -11.06 -14.15 9.43
C SER A 184 -11.75 -12.78 9.34
N ALA A 185 -11.05 -11.76 8.83
CA ALA A 185 -11.61 -10.45 8.54
C ALA A 185 -12.35 -10.36 7.18
N MET A 186 -12.43 -11.46 6.43
CA MET A 186 -12.99 -11.52 5.07
C MET A 186 -12.30 -10.56 4.08
N MET A 187 -11.02 -10.27 4.32
CA MET A 187 -10.22 -9.38 3.46
C MET A 187 -9.52 -10.19 2.35
N PRO A 188 -9.54 -9.73 1.10
CA PRO A 188 -8.91 -10.42 -0.02
C PRO A 188 -7.37 -10.29 0.01
N ILE A 189 -6.68 -11.43 0.00
CA ILE A 189 -5.22 -11.52 0.13
C ILE A 189 -4.57 -11.69 -1.25
N LEU A 190 -3.49 -10.94 -1.48
CA LEU A 190 -2.61 -11.03 -2.65
C LEU A 190 -1.20 -11.43 -2.21
N ASN A 191 -0.82 -12.69 -2.45
CA ASN A 191 0.55 -13.12 -2.21
C ASN A 191 1.39 -12.92 -3.47
N ARG A 192 2.56 -12.28 -3.36
CA ARG A 192 3.51 -12.18 -4.48
C ARG A 192 4.51 -13.33 -4.39
N PRO A 193 4.60 -14.22 -5.39
CA PRO A 193 5.62 -15.27 -5.41
C PRO A 193 7.03 -14.64 -5.35
N GLY A 194 7.84 -15.07 -4.38
CA GLY A 194 9.26 -14.72 -4.30
C GLY A 194 9.64 -13.54 -3.38
N CYS A 195 8.70 -12.75 -2.88
CA CYS A 195 8.95 -11.82 -1.76
C CYS A 195 8.15 -12.27 -0.53
N ARG A 196 8.83 -12.41 0.62
CA ARG A 196 8.22 -12.80 1.91
C ARG A 196 7.41 -11.65 2.53
N THR A 197 6.48 -11.08 1.78
CA THR A 197 5.57 -10.02 2.25
C THR A 197 4.23 -10.24 1.56
N SER A 198 3.22 -10.55 2.36
CA SER A 198 1.83 -10.67 1.94
C SER A 198 1.26 -9.26 1.73
N TRP A 199 0.59 -9.06 0.59
CA TRP A 199 -0.09 -7.79 0.25
C TRP A 199 -1.59 -8.05 0.33
N THR A 200 -2.38 -7.15 0.88
CA THR A 200 -3.84 -7.31 0.90
C THR A 200 -4.47 -6.13 0.18
N TRP A 201 -5.10 -6.37 -0.97
CA TRP A 201 -5.75 -5.35 -1.80
C TRP A 201 -7.23 -5.27 -1.47
N ALA A 202 -7.64 -4.45 -0.51
CA ALA A 202 -9.05 -4.21 -0.26
C ALA A 202 -9.58 -3.16 -1.26
N CYS A 203 -9.98 -3.64 -2.44
CA CYS A 203 -10.91 -2.91 -3.28
C CYS A 203 -12.29 -3.49 -3.01
N SER A 204 -13.11 -2.81 -2.19
CA SER A 204 -14.54 -3.08 -2.25
C SER A 204 -15.02 -2.44 -3.56
N VAL A 205 -15.02 -3.23 -4.65
CA VAL A 205 -15.84 -2.87 -5.81
C VAL A 205 -17.26 -2.77 -5.28
N GLY A 206 -17.77 -1.54 -5.21
CA GLY A 206 -19.11 -1.25 -4.74
C GLY A 206 -20.13 -2.12 -5.48
N ARG A 207 -21.12 -2.60 -4.74
CA ARG A 207 -22.44 -2.84 -5.32
C ARG A 207 -23.13 -1.50 -5.53
#